data_AF-A0A7C1WPN2-F1
#
_entry.id   AF-A0A7C1WPN2-F1
#
_cell.length_a   1.000
_cell.length_b   1.000
_cell.length_c   1.000
_cell.angle_alpha   90.00
_cell.angle_beta   90.00
_cell.angle_gamma   90.00
#
_symmetry.space_group_name_H-M   'P 1'
#
loop_
_entity.id
_entity.type
_entity.pdbx_description
1 polymer ?
#
loop_
_entity_poly.entity_id
_entity_poly.type
_entity_poly.pdbx_seq_one_letter_code
_entity_poly.pdbx_strand_id
1 'polypeptide(L)'
;MALLSSFSISALADDSAVRETLSRIIPAQAPDLIEETPYKGFYEVVYGSDIFYLSENGRYLFQGDMVDLTTQNNLTEARRTKGRLKLMDTVALDTRISFKPQGGAPVHVVDVFTDVDCFYCQKLHNEMADYLNEGIEIRYLAFPRAGVGSHSYEKIVSVWCAKDQKAVMTLAKNKQQPEKRECDNPVKEHMELGRQIGVSGTPALVFSDGTLMPGYLPASQLRKILDEKIAK
;
A
#
# COMPACT_ATOMS: atom_id res chain seq x y z
N MET A 1 -56.58 16.44 -24.17
CA MET A 1 -55.83 15.69 -23.13
C MET A 1 -54.41 15.52 -23.65
N ALA A 2 -53.56 16.53 -23.43
CA ALA A 2 -52.17 16.51 -23.88
C ALA A 2 -51.30 15.98 -22.74
N LEU A 3 -50.75 14.78 -22.93
CA LEU A 3 -49.79 14.17 -22.00
C LEU A 3 -48.45 14.91 -22.15
N LEU A 4 -48.08 15.68 -21.13
CA LEU A 4 -46.74 16.24 -20.95
C LEU A 4 -45.83 15.13 -20.42
N SER A 5 -45.02 14.56 -21.31
CA SER A 5 -43.92 13.66 -20.92
C SER A 5 -42.76 14.48 -20.36
N SER A 6 -42.55 14.40 -19.05
CA SER A 6 -41.39 14.97 -18.36
C SER A 6 -40.14 14.15 -18.70
N PHE A 7 -39.26 14.70 -19.52
CA PHE A 7 -37.89 14.21 -19.67
C PHE A 7 -37.07 14.66 -18.45
N SER A 8 -36.74 13.72 -17.57
CA SER A 8 -35.73 13.96 -16.52
C SER A 8 -34.35 14.02 -17.19
N ILE A 9 -33.80 15.23 -17.30
CA ILE A 9 -32.39 15.43 -17.63
C ILE A 9 -31.60 15.07 -16.37
N SER A 10 -30.93 13.93 -16.38
CA SER A 10 -29.87 13.64 -15.41
C SER A 10 -28.78 14.68 -15.63
N ALA A 11 -28.66 15.66 -14.74
CA ALA A 11 -27.55 16.61 -14.75
C ALA A 11 -26.26 15.82 -14.54
N LEU A 12 -25.49 15.64 -15.62
CA LEU A 12 -24.09 15.28 -15.50
C LEU A 12 -23.41 16.42 -14.74
N ALA A 13 -22.81 16.11 -13.59
CA ALA A 13 -22.06 17.06 -12.80
C ALA A 13 -21.04 17.80 -13.67
N ASP A 14 -21.12 19.13 -13.72
CA ASP A 14 -20.22 19.97 -14.50
C ASP A 14 -18.90 20.18 -13.72
N ASP A 15 -17.88 19.39 -14.04
CA ASP A 15 -16.55 19.47 -13.43
C ASP A 15 -15.59 20.42 -14.19
N SER A 16 -16.10 21.24 -15.12
CA SER A 16 -15.28 22.09 -16.00
C SER A 16 -14.39 23.06 -15.25
N ALA A 17 -14.90 23.73 -14.22
CA ALA A 17 -14.14 24.67 -13.39
C ALA A 17 -13.00 23.98 -12.60
N VAL A 18 -13.24 22.74 -12.15
CA VAL A 18 -12.23 21.91 -11.50
C VAL A 18 -11.14 21.55 -12.50
N ARG A 19 -11.50 21.05 -13.69
CA ARG A 19 -10.56 20.71 -14.77
C ARG A 19 -9.73 21.90 -15.23
N GLU A 20 -10.35 23.05 -15.42
CA GLU A 20 -9.67 24.29 -15.81
C GLU A 20 -8.66 24.74 -14.74
N THR A 21 -9.02 24.59 -13.46
CA THR A 21 -8.09 24.92 -12.39
C THR A 21 -6.92 23.95 -12.34
N LEU A 22 -7.18 22.64 -12.45
CA LEU A 22 -6.15 21.62 -12.44
C LEU A 22 -5.17 21.77 -13.61
N SER A 23 -5.65 22.07 -14.81
CA SER A 23 -4.78 22.27 -15.98
C SER A 23 -3.85 23.49 -15.82
N ARG A 24 -4.22 24.47 -14.99
CA ARG A 24 -3.39 25.63 -14.67
C ARG A 24 -2.34 25.34 -13.61
N ILE A 25 -2.71 24.57 -12.58
CA ILE A 25 -1.85 24.28 -11.42
C ILE A 25 -0.90 23.11 -11.71
N ILE A 26 -1.37 22.08 -12.42
CA ILE A 26 -0.64 20.87 -12.79
C ILE A 26 -0.73 20.68 -14.31
N PRO A 27 -0.13 21.56 -15.12
CA PRO A 27 -0.27 21.51 -16.59
C PRO A 27 0.39 20.26 -17.21
N ALA A 28 1.35 19.65 -16.51
CA ALA A 28 2.13 18.53 -17.01
C ALA A 28 1.36 17.19 -17.02
N GLN A 29 0.25 17.09 -16.27
CA GLN A 29 -0.45 15.83 -16.06
C GLN A 29 -1.95 16.06 -15.89
N ALA A 30 -2.76 15.28 -16.62
CA ALA A 30 -4.20 15.22 -16.37
C ALA A 30 -4.49 14.37 -15.12
N PRO A 31 -5.54 14.68 -14.36
CA PRO A 31 -5.92 13.86 -13.21
C PRO A 31 -6.36 12.47 -13.66
N ASP A 32 -6.02 11.45 -12.88
CA ASP A 32 -6.47 10.07 -13.12
C ASP A 32 -7.97 9.93 -12.84
N LEU A 33 -8.49 10.72 -11.90
CA LEU A 33 -9.88 10.74 -11.51
C LEU A 33 -10.31 12.13 -11.03
N ILE A 34 -11.54 12.51 -11.39
CA ILE A 34 -12.30 13.58 -10.76
C ILE A 34 -13.69 13.03 -10.48
N GLU A 35 -14.11 12.97 -9.22
CA GLU A 35 -15.42 12.46 -8.81
C GLU A 35 -16.05 13.37 -7.74
N GLU A 36 -17.37 13.54 -7.76
CA GLU A 36 -18.06 14.23 -6.66
C GLU A 36 -17.88 13.48 -5.35
N THR A 37 -17.65 14.21 -4.26
CA THR A 37 -17.70 13.62 -2.92
C THR A 37 -19.11 13.60 -2.36
N PRO A 38 -19.40 12.77 -1.33
CA PRO A 38 -20.65 12.86 -0.58
C PRO A 38 -20.85 14.23 0.10
N TYR A 39 -19.76 14.98 0.35
CA TYR A 39 -19.82 16.35 0.86
C TYR A 39 -19.99 17.34 -0.29
N LYS A 40 -21.20 17.90 -0.41
CA LYS A 40 -21.57 18.74 -1.56
C LYS A 40 -20.64 19.96 -1.72
N GLY A 41 -20.35 20.28 -2.98
CA GLY A 41 -19.46 21.38 -3.37
C GLY A 41 -17.98 21.01 -3.42
N PHE A 42 -17.61 19.74 -3.22
CA PHE A 42 -16.22 19.26 -3.33
C PHE A 42 -16.12 18.02 -4.23
N TYR A 43 -15.04 18.00 -4.99
CA TYR A 43 -14.62 16.89 -5.84
C TYR A 43 -13.37 16.23 -5.24
N GLU A 44 -13.35 14.90 -5.24
CA GLU A 44 -12.15 14.09 -5.04
C GLU A 44 -11.36 14.07 -6.34
N VAL A 45 -10.07 14.43 -6.26
CA VAL A 45 -9.16 14.43 -7.39
C VAL A 45 -8.00 13.49 -7.07
N VAL A 46 -7.66 12.61 -8.02
CA VAL A 46 -6.61 11.61 -7.86
C VAL A 46 -5.51 11.82 -8.89
N TYR A 47 -4.26 11.79 -8.41
CA TYR A 47 -3.03 11.79 -9.19
C TYR A 47 -2.08 10.72 -8.63
N GLY A 48 -1.99 9.56 -9.27
CA GLY A 48 -1.24 8.42 -8.76
C GLY A 48 -1.73 8.00 -7.39
N SER A 49 -0.90 8.20 -6.37
CA SER A 49 -1.23 7.95 -4.96
C SER A 49 -1.68 9.20 -4.19
N ASP A 50 -1.57 10.39 -4.79
CA ASP A 50 -2.03 11.63 -4.20
C ASP A 50 -3.54 11.78 -4.39
N ILE A 51 -4.23 12.03 -3.28
CA ILE A 51 -5.66 12.33 -3.25
C ILE A 51 -5.85 13.64 -2.52
N PHE A 52 -6.56 14.56 -3.15
CA PHE A 52 -6.94 15.83 -2.57
C PHE A 52 -8.35 16.22 -3.00
N TYR A 53 -8.90 17.21 -2.31
CA TYR A 53 -10.27 17.67 -2.51
C TYR A 53 -10.26 19.08 -3.03
N LEU A 54 -10.95 19.33 -4.13
CA LEU A 54 -11.09 20.66 -4.71
C LEU A 54 -12.54 21.10 -4.62
N SER A 55 -12.78 22.34 -4.18
CA SER A 55 -14.12 22.94 -4.24
C SER A 55 -14.60 23.02 -5.70
N GLU A 56 -15.90 22.90 -5.93
CA GLU A 56 -16.52 22.94 -7.28
C GLU A 56 -16.13 24.17 -8.11
N ASN A 57 -15.87 25.31 -7.46
CA ASN A 57 -15.44 26.55 -8.09
C ASN A 57 -13.92 26.64 -8.32
N GLY A 58 -13.16 25.60 -8.00
CA GLY A 58 -11.70 25.51 -8.15
C GLY A 58 -10.88 26.36 -7.17
N ARG A 59 -11.48 27.04 -6.18
CA ARG A 59 -10.75 28.03 -5.37
C ARG A 59 -10.03 27.46 -4.14
N TYR A 60 -10.53 26.37 -3.57
CA TYR A 60 -10.03 25.82 -2.32
C TYR A 60 -9.60 24.37 -2.51
N LEU A 61 -8.41 24.05 -2.01
CA LEU A 61 -7.85 22.70 -1.98
C LEU A 61 -7.68 22.24 -0.55
N PHE A 62 -8.15 21.04 -0.24
CA PHE A 62 -7.87 20.35 1.01
C PHE A 62 -7.09 19.07 0.76
N GLN A 63 -6.09 18.84 1.59
CA GLN A 63 -5.29 17.62 1.59
C GLN A 63 -5.49 16.92 2.92
N GLY A 64 -5.83 15.62 2.89
CA GLY A 64 -6.14 14.83 4.07
C GLY A 64 -7.22 13.79 3.77
N ASP A 65 -7.91 13.35 4.82
CA ASP A 65 -8.89 12.28 4.74
C ASP A 65 -10.31 12.80 4.96
N MET A 66 -11.21 12.41 4.06
CA MET A 66 -12.65 12.55 4.22
C MET A 66 -13.17 11.32 4.97
N VAL A 67 -13.49 11.51 6.24
CA VAL A 67 -14.12 10.50 7.08
C VAL A 67 -15.60 10.83 7.23
N ASP A 68 -16.46 9.93 6.78
CA ASP A 68 -17.88 9.99 7.10
C ASP A 68 -18.06 9.60 8.57
N LEU A 69 -18.42 10.55 9.42
CA LEU A 69 -18.59 10.32 10.86
C LEU A 69 -19.87 9.55 11.20
N THR A 70 -20.81 9.41 10.26
CA THR A 70 -22.03 8.61 10.43
C THR A 70 -21.71 7.13 10.30
N THR A 71 -21.01 6.76 9.22
CA THR A 71 -20.60 5.37 8.97
C THR A 71 -19.25 5.02 9.58
N GLN A 72 -18.50 6.04 10.05
CA GLN A 72 -17.09 5.96 10.49
C GLN A 72 -16.13 5.47 9.41
N ASN A 73 -16.53 5.55 8.15
CA ASN A 73 -15.71 5.12 7.02
C ASN A 73 -14.80 6.25 6.55
N ASN A 74 -13.52 5.94 6.39
CA ASN A 74 -12.57 6.81 5.72
C ASN A 74 -12.67 6.58 4.20
N LEU A 75 -13.34 7.51 3.51
CA LEU A 75 -13.61 7.42 2.08
C LEU A 75 -12.33 7.54 1.26
N THR A 76 -11.41 8.40 1.70
CA THR A 76 -10.10 8.59 1.07
C THR A 76 -9.26 7.32 1.14
N GLU A 77 -9.17 6.69 2.31
CA GLU A 77 -8.43 5.44 2.46
C GLU A 77 -9.06 4.29 1.66
N ALA A 78 -10.39 4.25 1.52
CA ALA A 78 -11.05 3.29 0.64
C ALA A 78 -10.62 3.46 -0.83
N ARG A 79 -10.40 4.71 -1.28
CA ARG A 79 -9.83 4.99 -2.61
C ARG A 79 -8.36 4.60 -2.69
N ARG A 80 -7.53 5.01 -1.72
CA ARG A 80 -6.08 4.70 -1.70
C ARG A 80 -5.85 3.20 -1.74
N THR A 81 -6.59 2.44 -0.94
CA THR A 81 -6.55 0.98 -0.87
C THR A 81 -6.72 0.32 -2.25
N LYS A 82 -7.69 0.78 -3.06
CA LYS A 82 -7.86 0.29 -4.44
C LYS A 82 -6.69 0.63 -5.35
N GLY A 83 -6.13 1.84 -5.22
CA GLY A 83 -4.93 2.24 -5.97
C GLY A 83 -3.70 1.42 -5.59
N ARG A 84 -3.50 1.19 -4.28
CA ARG A 84 -2.41 0.36 -3.75
C ARG A 84 -2.48 -1.06 -4.28
N LEU A 85 -3.66 -1.69 -4.34
CA LEU A 85 -3.80 -3.03 -4.92
C LEU A 85 -3.30 -3.08 -6.36
N LYS A 86 -3.73 -2.13 -7.20
CA LYS A 86 -3.29 -2.08 -8.61
C LYS A 86 -1.77 -1.95 -8.73
N LEU A 87 -1.15 -1.16 -7.86
CA LEU A 87 0.31 -1.01 -7.82
C LEU A 87 1.00 -2.28 -7.29
N MET A 88 0.46 -2.92 -6.26
CA MET A 88 1.00 -4.18 -5.74
C MET A 88 0.98 -5.30 -6.79
N ASP A 89 0.03 -5.27 -7.72
CA ASP A 89 -0.07 -6.22 -8.83
C ASP A 89 0.97 -5.99 -9.95
N THR A 90 1.67 -4.84 -9.97
CA THR A 90 2.72 -4.59 -10.97
C THR A 90 4.02 -5.34 -10.66
N VAL A 91 4.22 -5.76 -9.41
CA VAL A 91 5.40 -6.52 -8.98
C VAL A 91 5.03 -7.98 -8.83
N ALA A 92 5.72 -8.84 -9.59
CA ALA A 92 5.45 -10.27 -9.65
C ALA A 92 5.55 -10.95 -8.28
N LEU A 93 4.72 -11.97 -8.03
CA LEU A 93 4.64 -12.61 -6.72
C LEU A 93 5.89 -13.45 -6.38
N ASP A 94 6.60 -13.95 -7.40
CA ASP A 94 7.80 -14.77 -7.27
C ASP A 94 9.05 -13.98 -6.90
N THR A 95 9.01 -12.64 -7.00
CA THR A 95 10.07 -11.75 -6.51
C THR A 95 10.03 -11.59 -4.98
N ARG A 96 8.96 -12.05 -4.32
CA ARG A 96 8.74 -11.89 -2.87
C ARG A 96 9.28 -13.10 -2.10
N ILE A 97 9.95 -12.86 -0.97
CA ILE A 97 10.42 -13.94 -0.09
C ILE A 97 9.28 -14.36 0.84
N SER A 98 8.73 -15.55 0.62
CA SER A 98 7.51 -16.01 1.30
C SER A 98 7.79 -17.01 2.42
N PHE A 99 7.25 -16.74 3.61
CA PHE A 99 7.21 -17.65 4.76
C PHE A 99 5.76 -18.12 4.96
N LYS A 100 5.53 -19.41 4.74
CA LYS A 100 4.19 -20.01 4.69
C LYS A 100 3.90 -20.89 5.90
N PRO A 101 2.65 -20.90 6.42
CA PRO A 101 2.21 -21.89 7.40
C PRO A 101 2.42 -23.32 6.91
N GLN A 102 2.65 -24.24 7.84
CA GLN A 102 2.66 -25.68 7.53
C GLN A 102 1.23 -26.24 7.55
N GLY A 103 0.98 -27.30 6.79
CA GLY A 103 -0.26 -28.09 6.91
C GLY A 103 -1.48 -27.57 6.14
N GLY A 104 -1.36 -26.56 5.29
CA GLY A 104 -2.47 -26.12 4.44
C GLY A 104 -2.25 -24.76 3.77
N ALA A 105 -3.30 -24.26 3.11
CA ALA A 105 -3.34 -22.89 2.61
C ALA A 105 -3.38 -21.89 3.80
N PRO A 106 -2.72 -20.73 3.70
CA PRO A 106 -2.79 -19.72 4.74
C PRO A 106 -4.22 -19.17 4.88
N VAL A 107 -4.60 -18.81 6.10
CA VAL A 107 -5.86 -18.09 6.38
C VAL A 107 -5.76 -16.66 5.86
N HIS A 108 -4.60 -16.03 6.06
CA HIS A 108 -4.34 -14.67 5.60
C HIS A 108 -2.97 -14.59 4.95
N VAL A 109 -2.82 -13.64 4.02
CA VAL A 109 -1.53 -13.33 3.42
C VAL A 109 -1.25 -11.84 3.60
N VAL A 110 -0.06 -11.53 4.11
CA VAL A 110 0.39 -10.16 4.37
C VAL A 110 1.71 -9.91 3.65
N ASP A 111 1.71 -8.89 2.79
CA ASP A 111 2.93 -8.38 2.18
C ASP A 111 3.60 -7.41 3.15
N VAL A 112 4.91 -7.51 3.33
CA VAL A 112 5.65 -6.72 4.31
C VAL A 112 6.86 -6.08 3.67
N PHE A 113 6.83 -4.76 3.54
CA PHE A 113 8.02 -3.97 3.19
C PHE A 113 8.98 -3.97 4.38
N THR A 114 10.18 -4.51 4.18
CA THR A 114 11.09 -4.88 5.25
C THR A 114 12.51 -4.36 5.01
N ASP A 115 13.19 -4.01 6.09
CA ASP A 115 14.59 -3.56 6.12
C ASP A 115 15.37 -4.47 7.08
N VAL A 116 16.46 -5.09 6.63
CA VAL A 116 17.26 -6.04 7.44
C VAL A 116 17.88 -5.40 8.68
N ASP A 117 18.15 -4.09 8.65
CA ASP A 117 18.74 -3.35 9.77
C ASP A 117 17.67 -2.62 10.63
N CYS A 118 16.37 -2.75 10.32
CA CYS A 118 15.31 -2.21 11.16
C CYS A 118 14.98 -3.14 12.34
N PHE A 119 15.06 -2.60 13.57
CA PHE A 119 14.77 -3.33 14.81
C PHE A 119 13.39 -4.02 14.80
N TYR A 120 12.32 -3.31 14.42
CA TYR A 120 10.98 -3.90 14.41
C TYR A 120 10.80 -4.93 13.28
N CYS A 121 11.54 -4.80 12.17
CA CYS A 121 11.55 -5.84 11.15
C CYS A 121 12.30 -7.10 11.63
N GLN A 122 13.35 -6.95 12.44
CA GLN A 122 14.05 -8.06 13.08
C GLN A 122 13.13 -8.73 14.11
N LYS A 123 12.42 -7.94 14.93
CA LYS A 123 11.43 -8.46 15.89
C LYS A 123 10.33 -9.26 15.20
N LEU A 124 9.70 -8.70 14.15
CA LEU A 124 8.71 -9.41 13.34
C LEU A 124 9.25 -10.75 12.83
N HIS A 125 10.48 -10.75 12.30
CA HIS A 125 11.10 -11.95 11.75
C HIS A 125 11.42 -13.01 12.82
N ASN A 126 11.85 -12.58 14.00
CA ASN A 126 12.16 -13.50 15.11
C ASN A 126 10.91 -14.16 15.70
N GLU A 127 9.74 -13.55 15.48
CA GLU A 127 8.44 -14.08 15.86
C GLU A 127 7.72 -14.76 14.67
N MET A 128 8.43 -15.05 13.56
CA MET A 128 7.84 -15.61 12.34
C MET A 128 6.96 -16.83 12.63
N ALA A 129 7.42 -17.74 13.51
CA ALA A 129 6.66 -18.93 13.89
C ALA A 129 5.26 -18.61 14.45
N ASP A 130 5.12 -17.51 15.20
CA ASP A 130 3.82 -17.10 15.76
C ASP A 130 2.84 -16.69 14.67
N TYR A 131 3.30 -15.93 13.65
CA TYR A 131 2.46 -15.60 12.49
C TYR A 131 2.04 -16.84 11.71
N LEU A 132 2.98 -17.76 11.49
CA LEU A 132 2.69 -19.00 10.76
C LEU A 132 1.69 -19.88 11.53
N ASN A 133 1.81 -19.96 12.85
CA ASN A 133 0.88 -20.69 13.73
C ASN A 133 -0.52 -20.06 13.77
N GLU A 134 -0.60 -18.73 13.65
CA GLU A 134 -1.86 -17.99 13.46
C GLU A 134 -2.42 -18.12 12.03
N GLY A 135 -1.79 -18.93 11.16
CA GLY A 135 -2.23 -19.15 9.78
C GLY A 135 -1.94 -17.97 8.84
N ILE A 136 -1.01 -17.09 9.19
CA ILE A 136 -0.66 -15.90 8.40
C ILE A 136 0.61 -16.19 7.59
N GLU A 137 0.51 -16.13 6.25
CA GLU A 137 1.68 -16.08 5.37
C GLU A 137 2.27 -14.67 5.36
N ILE A 138 3.59 -14.58 5.56
CA ILE A 138 4.34 -13.33 5.45
C ILE A 138 5.18 -13.34 4.17
N ARG A 139 4.96 -12.36 3.30
CA ARG A 139 5.69 -12.17 2.04
C ARG A 139 6.52 -10.90 2.12
N TYR A 140 7.85 -11.00 2.10
CA TYR A 140 8.70 -9.81 2.18
C TYR A 140 8.94 -9.16 0.83
N LEU A 141 8.86 -7.83 0.83
CA LEU A 141 9.40 -6.93 -0.19
C LEU A 141 10.52 -6.09 0.43
N ALA A 142 11.53 -5.77 -0.36
CA ALA A 142 12.72 -5.07 0.12
C ALA A 142 12.46 -3.55 0.23
N PHE A 143 12.77 -2.97 1.38
CA PHE A 143 12.68 -1.53 1.59
C PHE A 143 13.80 -1.02 2.53
N PRO A 144 15.07 -1.06 2.11
CA PRO A 144 16.17 -0.50 2.90
C PRO A 144 15.99 1.02 3.05
N ARG A 145 15.66 1.47 4.26
CA ARG A 145 15.26 2.87 4.54
C ARG A 145 16.40 3.86 4.29
N ALA A 146 17.65 3.42 4.43
CA ALA A 146 18.84 4.20 4.16
C ALA A 146 19.13 4.41 2.67
N GLY A 147 18.35 3.80 1.77
CA GLY A 147 18.45 4.02 0.34
C GLY A 147 19.49 3.16 -0.39
N VAL A 148 19.52 3.29 -1.71
CA VAL A 148 20.44 2.59 -2.60
C VAL A 148 21.89 2.95 -2.28
N GLY A 149 22.78 1.95 -2.24
CA GLY A 149 24.19 2.12 -1.89
C GLY A 149 24.50 2.17 -0.39
N SER A 150 23.47 2.08 0.46
CA SER A 150 23.67 1.91 1.90
C SER A 150 24.07 0.47 2.27
N HIS A 151 24.63 0.29 3.47
CA HIS A 151 24.98 -1.04 3.96
C HIS A 151 23.76 -1.98 4.09
N SER A 152 22.60 -1.47 4.51
CA SER A 152 21.35 -2.25 4.53
C SER A 152 20.91 -2.67 3.13
N TYR A 153 21.07 -1.79 2.13
CA TYR A 153 20.77 -2.10 0.74
C TYR A 153 21.68 -3.22 0.21
N GLU A 154 22.99 -3.16 0.47
CA GLU A 154 23.91 -4.23 0.01
C GLU A 154 23.61 -5.58 0.66
N LYS A 155 23.29 -5.59 1.96
CA LYS A 155 22.86 -6.80 2.68
C LYS A 155 21.59 -7.37 2.07
N ILE A 156 20.56 -6.56 1.86
CA ILE A 156 19.27 -7.05 1.37
C ILE A 156 19.35 -7.52 -0.09
N VAL A 157 20.19 -6.90 -0.93
CA VAL A 157 20.53 -7.44 -2.26
C VAL A 157 21.16 -8.82 -2.14
N SER A 158 22.12 -9.00 -1.22
CA SER A 158 22.76 -10.31 -1.00
C SER A 158 21.76 -11.37 -0.53
N VAL A 159 20.73 -10.98 0.23
CA VAL A 159 19.61 -11.87 0.60
C VAL A 159 18.83 -12.32 -0.63
N TRP A 160 18.41 -11.38 -1.49
CA TRP A 160 17.64 -11.71 -2.71
C TRP A 160 18.45 -12.49 -3.74
N CYS A 161 19.77 -12.29 -3.78
CA CYS A 161 20.67 -13.05 -4.66
C CYS A 161 21.12 -14.40 -4.08
N ALA A 162 20.64 -14.80 -2.90
CA ALA A 162 20.96 -16.09 -2.32
C ALA A 162 20.17 -17.23 -2.96
N LYS A 163 20.79 -18.41 -3.07
CA LYS A 163 20.08 -19.65 -3.44
C LYS A 163 18.97 -20.00 -2.45
N ASP A 164 19.26 -19.85 -1.15
CA ASP A 164 18.27 -19.98 -0.08
C ASP A 164 18.01 -18.59 0.53
N GLN A 165 17.11 -17.85 -0.12
CA GLN A 165 16.74 -16.50 0.30
C GLN A 165 16.15 -16.49 1.72
N LYS A 166 15.42 -17.53 2.14
CA LYS A 166 14.81 -17.60 3.47
C LYS A 166 15.87 -17.76 4.55
N ALA A 167 16.81 -18.69 4.38
CA ALA A 167 17.89 -18.88 5.33
C ALA A 167 18.77 -17.63 5.44
N VAL A 168 19.10 -17.00 4.31
CA VAL A 168 19.93 -15.78 4.31
C VAL A 168 19.17 -14.57 4.86
N MET A 169 17.85 -14.47 4.64
CA MET A 169 17.00 -13.47 5.29
C MET A 169 17.05 -13.65 6.81
N THR A 170 16.86 -14.88 7.32
CA THR A 170 16.93 -15.17 8.75
C THR A 170 18.30 -14.82 9.33
N LEU A 171 19.39 -15.17 8.64
CA LEU A 171 20.74 -14.78 9.04
C LEU A 171 20.89 -13.25 9.15
N ALA A 172 20.47 -12.51 8.12
CA ALA A 172 20.55 -11.05 8.09
C ALA A 172 19.70 -10.39 9.20
N LYS A 173 18.48 -10.90 9.44
CA LYS A 173 17.58 -10.42 10.51
C LYS A 173 18.11 -10.73 11.91
N ASN A 174 18.95 -11.75 12.04
CA ASN A 174 19.71 -12.06 13.26
C ASN A 174 20.99 -11.22 13.41
N LYS A 175 21.10 -10.09 12.68
CA LYS A 175 22.23 -9.15 12.72
C LYS A 175 23.56 -9.75 12.27
N GLN A 176 23.53 -10.89 11.60
CA GLN A 176 24.73 -11.49 11.00
C GLN A 176 24.93 -10.93 9.60
N GLN A 177 26.18 -10.96 9.14
CA GLN A 177 26.53 -10.46 7.81
C GLN A 177 26.39 -11.59 6.77
N PRO A 178 25.46 -11.47 5.80
CA PRO A 178 25.42 -12.41 4.69
C PRO A 178 26.66 -12.27 3.80
N GLU A 179 27.08 -13.36 3.17
CA GLU A 179 28.07 -13.31 2.10
C GLU A 179 27.62 -12.33 1.03
N LYS A 180 28.50 -11.43 0.60
CA LYS A 180 28.19 -10.44 -0.42
C LYS A 180 27.89 -11.13 -1.75
N ARG A 181 26.73 -10.85 -2.32
CA ARG A 181 26.29 -11.35 -3.63
C ARG A 181 25.61 -10.25 -4.42
N GLU A 182 25.79 -10.30 -5.73
CA GLU A 182 25.15 -9.39 -6.69
C GLU A 182 24.59 -10.23 -7.84
N CYS A 183 23.41 -9.85 -8.30
CA CYS A 183 22.65 -10.50 -9.37
C CYS A 183 21.59 -9.51 -9.86
N ASP A 184 20.90 -9.84 -10.97
CA ASP A 184 19.68 -9.14 -11.32
C ASP A 184 18.60 -9.42 -10.26
N ASN A 185 18.04 -8.37 -9.65
CA ASN A 185 17.22 -8.49 -8.45
C ASN A 185 16.15 -7.37 -8.35
N PRO A 186 15.04 -7.65 -7.65
CA PRO A 186 13.87 -6.75 -7.61
C PRO A 186 13.98 -5.65 -6.53
N VAL A 187 15.12 -5.48 -5.84
CA VAL A 187 15.18 -4.61 -4.65
C VAL A 187 14.82 -3.16 -4.96
N LYS A 188 15.30 -2.61 -6.08
CA LYS A 188 14.97 -1.23 -6.47
C LYS A 188 13.49 -1.07 -6.86
N GLU A 189 12.95 -2.06 -7.56
CA GLU A 189 11.53 -2.11 -7.93
C GLU A 189 10.64 -2.17 -6.69
N HIS A 190 10.98 -3.01 -5.70
CA HIS A 190 10.30 -3.05 -4.40
C HIS A 190 10.36 -1.69 -3.69
N MET A 191 11.51 -1.03 -3.67
CA MET A 191 11.64 0.29 -3.05
C MET A 191 10.74 1.32 -3.72
N GLU A 192 10.70 1.34 -5.05
CA GLU A 192 9.87 2.27 -5.81
C GLU A 192 8.39 2.00 -5.58
N LEU A 193 7.94 0.74 -5.66
CA LEU A 193 6.59 0.35 -5.33
C LEU A 193 6.21 0.81 -3.91
N GLY A 194 7.07 0.55 -2.93
CA GLY A 194 6.85 0.98 -1.54
C GLY A 194 6.63 2.49 -1.43
N ARG A 195 7.44 3.30 -2.14
CA ARG A 195 7.27 4.77 -2.16
C ARG A 195 5.92 5.16 -2.77
N GLN A 196 5.55 4.55 -3.90
CA GLN A 196 4.31 4.85 -4.61
C GLN A 196 3.07 4.53 -3.77
N ILE A 197 3.05 3.42 -3.03
CA ILE A 197 1.90 3.03 -2.20
C ILE A 197 1.84 3.75 -0.83
N GLY A 198 2.85 4.57 -0.51
CA GLY A 198 2.91 5.38 0.70
C GLY A 198 3.68 4.77 1.88
N VAL A 199 4.59 3.81 1.64
CA VAL A 199 5.49 3.29 2.68
C VAL A 199 6.47 4.38 3.12
N SER A 200 6.32 4.82 4.37
CA SER A 200 7.18 5.85 5.00
C SER A 200 8.14 5.27 6.05
N GLY A 201 8.01 3.99 6.38
CA GLY A 201 8.83 3.30 7.38
C GLY A 201 8.66 1.80 7.30
N THR A 202 9.47 1.05 8.05
CA THR A 202 9.44 -0.41 8.07
C THR A 202 9.36 -0.97 9.50
N PRO A 203 8.70 -2.11 9.73
CA PRO A 203 7.91 -2.85 8.74
C PRO A 203 6.66 -2.07 8.35
N ALA A 204 6.22 -2.22 7.11
CA ALA A 204 4.92 -1.76 6.65
C ALA A 204 4.17 -2.93 6.03
N LEU A 205 2.98 -3.20 6.55
CA LEU A 205 2.17 -4.36 6.22
C LEU A 205 1.12 -3.94 5.19
N VAL A 206 0.97 -4.69 4.12
CA VAL A 206 -0.07 -4.52 3.11
C VAL A 206 -0.95 -5.75 3.15
N PHE A 207 -2.23 -5.54 3.43
CA PHE A 207 -3.21 -6.61 3.48
C PHE A 207 -3.73 -6.95 2.09
N SER A 208 -4.42 -8.08 1.96
CA SER A 208 -5.00 -8.55 0.69
C SER A 208 -6.05 -7.60 0.10
N ASP A 209 -6.66 -6.75 0.93
CA ASP A 209 -7.60 -5.71 0.47
C ASP A 209 -6.90 -4.43 -0.01
N GLY A 210 -5.57 -4.31 0.18
CA GLY A 210 -4.77 -3.12 -0.17
C GLY A 210 -4.54 -2.15 0.97
N THR A 211 -5.06 -2.44 2.17
CA THR A 211 -4.84 -1.62 3.35
C THR A 211 -3.35 -1.59 3.68
N LEU A 212 -2.80 -0.38 3.81
CA LEU A 212 -1.44 -0.17 4.30
C LEU A 212 -1.49 0.07 5.81
N MET A 213 -0.86 -0.80 6.58
CA MET A 213 -0.71 -0.71 8.01
C MET A 213 0.77 -0.50 8.39
N PRO A 214 1.16 0.73 8.77
CA PRO A 214 2.52 1.01 9.20
C PRO A 214 2.84 0.37 10.56
N GLY A 215 4.08 -0.09 10.70
CA GLY A 215 4.64 -0.54 11.99
C GLY A 215 4.46 -2.03 12.25
N TYR A 216 5.06 -2.49 13.34
CA TYR A 216 5.00 -3.88 13.79
C TYR A 216 3.72 -4.14 14.60
N LEU A 217 3.16 -5.34 14.46
CA LEU A 217 2.08 -5.86 15.31
C LEU A 217 2.36 -7.32 15.69
N PRO A 218 2.13 -7.74 16.94
CA PRO A 218 2.18 -9.15 17.31
C PRO A 218 1.18 -9.99 16.49
N ALA A 219 1.52 -11.27 16.26
CA ALA A 219 0.75 -12.17 15.39
C ALA A 219 -0.74 -12.26 15.75
N SER A 220 -1.09 -12.41 17.03
CA SER A 220 -2.48 -12.51 17.48
C SER A 220 -3.29 -11.23 17.27
N GLN A 221 -2.66 -10.06 17.45
CA GLN A 221 -3.31 -8.77 17.19
C GLN A 221 -3.51 -8.57 15.69
N LEU A 222 -2.51 -8.91 14.88
CA LEU A 222 -2.60 -8.86 13.43
C LEU A 222 -3.71 -9.80 12.94
N ARG A 223 -3.78 -11.03 13.45
CA ARG A 223 -4.83 -12.00 13.13
C ARG A 223 -6.23 -11.43 13.38
N LYS A 224 -6.44 -10.83 14.56
CA LYS A 224 -7.73 -10.21 14.91
C LYS A 224 -8.14 -9.12 13.91
N ILE A 225 -7.21 -8.23 13.55
CA ILE A 225 -7.47 -7.14 12.59
C ILE A 225 -7.83 -7.70 11.21
N LEU A 226 -7.12 -8.73 10.76
CA LEU A 226 -7.35 -9.37 9.48
C LEU A 226 -8.70 -10.09 9.43
N ASP A 227 -9.07 -10.81 10.50
CA ASP A 227 -10.38 -11.45 10.62
C ASP A 227 -11.54 -10.43 10.59
N GLU A 228 -11.39 -9.31 11.30
CA GLU A 228 -12.39 -8.22 11.30
C GLU A 228 -12.57 -7.58 9.93
N LYS A 229 -11.54 -7.59 9.08
CA LYS A 229 -11.59 -7.07 7.71
C LYS A 229 -12.25 -8.01 6.73
N ILE A 230 -12.10 -9.33 6.88
CA ILE A 230 -12.83 -10.31 6.05
C ILE A 230 -14.32 -10.30 6.38
N ALA A 231 -14.69 -10.02 7.64
CA ALA A 231 -16.09 -10.02 8.08
C ALA A 231 -16.91 -8.81 7.60
N LYS A 232 -16.27 -7.80 6.98
CA LYS A 232 -16.91 -6.57 6.48
C LYS A 232 -16.99 -6.59 4.96
#